data_AF-A0A0A1FCJ9-F1
#
_entry.id   AF-A0A0A1FCJ9-F1
#
_cell.length_a   1.000
_cell.length_b   1.000
_cell.length_c   1.000
_cell.angle_alpha   90.00
_cell.angle_beta   90.00
_cell.angle_gamma   90.00
#
_symmetry.space_group_name_H-M   'P 1'
#
loop_
_entity.id
_entity.type
_entity.pdbx_description
1 polymer ?
#
loop_
_entity_poly.entity_id
_entity_poly.type
_entity_poly.pdbx_seq_one_letter_code
_entity_poly.pdbx_strand_id
1 'polypeptide(L)'
;MTTYKELQAQIEQLRKQAEELRQAEIADVIIEIKTKMQEYGITGADLGLMGKKRIMKTSPAMEAETPAMTPVVEDASAGGEM
;
A
#
# COMPACT_ATOMS: atom_id res chain seq x y z
N MET A 1 52.81 -7.62 -10.31
CA MET A 1 52.06 -6.36 -10.26
C MET A 1 50.64 -6.66 -10.70
N THR A 2 49.63 -6.29 -9.92
CA THR A 2 48.25 -6.42 -10.36
C THR A 2 48.05 -5.54 -11.59
N THR A 3 47.46 -6.10 -12.64
CA THR A 3 47.20 -5.32 -13.85
C THR A 3 46.02 -4.38 -13.61
N TYR A 4 45.98 -3.27 -14.35
CA TYR A 4 44.86 -2.33 -14.29
C TYR A 4 43.51 -3.02 -14.51
N LYS A 5 43.47 -4.05 -15.38
CA LYS A 5 42.28 -4.86 -15.66
C LYS A 5 41.81 -5.68 -14.46
N GLU A 6 42.73 -6.30 -13.72
CA GLU A 6 42.40 -7.03 -12.49
C GLU A 6 41.89 -6.10 -11.38
N LEU A 7 42.43 -4.88 -11.28
CA LEU A 7 41.92 -3.89 -10.33
C LEU A 7 40.51 -3.42 -10.71
N GLN A 8 40.24 -3.19 -12.00
CA GLN A 8 38.89 -2.85 -12.45
C GLN A 8 37.88 -3.95 -12.14
N ALA A 9 38.22 -5.22 -12.42
CA ALA A 9 37.34 -6.36 -12.12
C ALA A 9 37.01 -6.44 -10.61
N GLN A 10 38.00 -6.24 -9.74
CA GLN A 10 37.78 -6.22 -8.29
C GLN A 10 36.90 -5.04 -7.85
N ILE A 11 37.05 -3.87 -8.45
CA ILE A 11 36.19 -2.71 -8.16
C ILE A 11 34.74 -3.02 -8.54
N GLU A 12 34.49 -3.62 -9.71
CA GLU A 12 33.14 -3.99 -10.14
C GLU A 12 32.50 -5.01 -9.20
N GLN A 13 33.26 -6.02 -8.77
CA GLN A 13 32.80 -7.00 -7.78
C GLN A 13 32.46 -6.34 -6.45
N LEU A 14 33.34 -5.49 -5.92
CA LEU A 14 33.11 -4.77 -4.67
C LEU A 14 31.91 -3.83 -4.75
N ARG A 15 31.70 -3.17 -5.89
CA ARG A 15 30.52 -2.31 -6.11
C ARG A 15 29.24 -3.13 -6.10
N LYS A 16 29.22 -4.28 -6.77
CA LYS A 16 28.05 -5.18 -6.75
C LYS A 16 27.74 -5.67 -5.34
N GLN A 17 28.77 -6.09 -4.59
CA GLN A 17 28.61 -6.51 -3.20
C GLN A 17 28.08 -5.37 -2.30
N ALA A 18 28.58 -4.15 -2.48
CA ALA A 18 28.10 -2.98 -1.73
C ALA A 18 26.62 -2.66 -2.04
N GLU A 19 26.20 -2.80 -3.30
CA GLU A 19 24.81 -2.61 -3.69
C GLU A 19 23.89 -3.70 -3.12
N GLU A 20 24.33 -4.96 -3.13
CA GLU A 20 23.60 -6.07 -2.52
C GLU A 20 23.43 -5.88 -1.01
N LEU A 21 24.51 -5.50 -0.31
CA LEU A 21 24.46 -5.19 1.13
C LEU A 21 23.51 -4.02 1.43
N ARG A 22 23.60 -2.93 0.65
CA ARG A 22 22.70 -1.79 0.81
C ARG A 22 21.23 -2.18 0.65
N GLN A 23 20.92 -3.03 -0.33
CA GLN A 23 19.55 -3.52 -0.53
C GLN A 23 19.08 -4.38 0.64
N ALA A 24 19.96 -5.24 1.17
CA ALA A 24 19.66 -6.06 2.35
C ALA A 24 19.41 -5.20 3.60
N GLU A 25 20.27 -4.21 3.87
CA GLU A 25 20.08 -3.27 4.99
C GLU A 25 18.78 -2.49 4.87
N ILE A 26 18.45 -1.99 3.67
CA ILE A 26 17.18 -1.29 3.45
C ILE A 26 15.98 -2.23 3.68
N ALA A 27 16.06 -3.47 3.22
CA ALA A 27 14.99 -4.45 3.41
C ALA A 27 14.78 -4.76 4.91
N ASP A 28 15.86 -4.94 5.66
CA ASP A 28 15.83 -5.20 7.09
C ASP A 28 15.22 -4.01 7.86
N VAL A 29 15.66 -2.79 7.55
CA VAL A 29 15.11 -1.56 8.14
C VAL A 29 13.62 -1.41 7.81
N ILE A 30 13.18 -1.75 6.60
CA ILE A 30 11.75 -1.73 6.23
C ILE A 30 10.96 -2.73 7.07
N ILE A 31 11.49 -3.92 7.32
CA ILE A 31 10.83 -4.94 8.16
C ILE A 31 10.74 -4.44 9.60
N GLU A 32 11.82 -3.86 10.14
CA GLU A 32 11.85 -3.31 11.49
C GLU A 32 10.83 -2.17 11.66
N ILE A 33 10.78 -1.23 10.70
CA ILE A 33 9.80 -0.15 10.70
C ILE A 33 8.38 -0.72 10.64
N LYS A 34 8.10 -1.69 9.77
CA LYS A 34 6.77 -2.31 9.67
C LYS A 34 6.36 -3.01 10.97
N THR A 35 7.30 -3.69 11.62
CA THR A 35 7.07 -4.35 12.91
C THR A 35 6.70 -3.32 13.97
N LYS A 36 7.49 -2.24 14.08
CA LYS A 36 7.19 -1.11 14.99
C LYS A 36 5.86 -0.45 14.66
N MET A 37 5.53 -0.31 13.38
CA MET A 37 4.23 0.21 12.95
C MET A 37 3.07 -0.66 13.45
N GLN A 38 3.19 -1.98 13.39
CA GLN A 38 2.18 -2.89 13.90
C GLN A 38 2.10 -2.89 15.42
N GLU A 39 3.23 -2.85 16.13
CA GLU A 39 3.31 -2.87 17.59
C GLU A 39 2.68 -1.62 18.21
N TYR A 40 2.97 -0.44 17.64
CA TYR A 40 2.47 0.84 18.15
C TYR A 40 1.19 1.31 17.44
N GLY A 41 0.66 0.56 16.48
CA GLY A 41 -0.50 0.96 15.67
C GLY A 41 -0.24 2.21 14.80
N ILE A 42 1.02 2.50 14.48
CA ILE A 42 1.43 3.63 13.64
C ILE A 42 1.08 3.30 12.19
N THR A 43 0.40 4.23 11.53
CA THR A 43 0.02 4.10 10.11
C THR A 43 0.86 5.03 9.25
N GLY A 44 0.87 4.81 7.93
CA GLY A 44 1.53 5.75 7.01
C GLY A 44 1.00 7.18 7.09
N ALA A 45 -0.22 7.38 7.62
CA ALA A 45 -0.76 8.72 7.88
C ALA A 45 -0.06 9.42 9.07
N ASP A 46 0.30 8.67 10.10
CA ASP A 46 0.99 9.20 11.28
C ASP A 46 2.42 9.65 10.95
N LEU A 47 3.07 8.94 10.02
CA LEU A 47 4.39 9.29 9.46
C LEU A 47 4.32 10.39 8.38
N GLY A 48 3.14 10.93 8.08
CA GLY A 48 2.95 11.94 7.02
C GLY A 48 3.19 11.44 5.59
N LEU A 49 3.26 10.11 5.40
CA LEU A 49 3.45 9.45 4.09
C LEU A 49 2.17 9.42 3.25
N MET A 50 0.99 9.53 3.90
CA MET A 50 -0.25 9.84 3.20
C MET A 50 -0.18 11.30 2.73
N GLY A 51 0.31 11.51 1.50
CA GLY A 51 0.20 12.80 0.85
C GLY A 51 -1.23 13.31 0.96
N LYS A 52 -1.41 14.56 1.43
CA LYS A 52 -2.69 15.25 1.52
C LYS A 52 -3.53 14.86 0.30
N LYS A 53 -4.54 14.00 0.50
CA LYS A 53 -5.54 13.73 -0.52
C LYS A 53 -6.11 15.11 -0.85
N ARG A 54 -5.76 15.65 -2.02
CA ARG A 54 -6.31 16.93 -2.48
C ARG A 54 -7.81 16.72 -2.48
N ILE A 55 -8.49 17.31 -1.50
CA ILE A 55 -9.93 17.36 -1.45
C ILE A 55 -10.29 18.25 -2.64
N MET A 56 -10.54 17.64 -3.80
CA MET A 56 -11.25 18.30 -4.87
C MET A 56 -12.61 18.65 -4.27
N LYS A 57 -12.81 19.95 -4.04
CA LYS A 57 -14.04 20.54 -3.56
C LYS A 57 -15.14 20.10 -4.53
N THR A 58 -15.91 19.07 -4.17
CA THR A 58 -17.14 18.76 -4.88
C THR A 58 -18.08 19.92 -4.59
N SER A 59 -18.39 20.70 -5.62
CA SER A 59 -19.41 21.75 -5.53
C SER A 59 -20.75 21.14 -5.07
N PRO A 60 -21.54 21.85 -4.24
CA PRO A 60 -22.83 21.36 -3.79
C PRO A 60 -23.86 21.64 -4.88
N ALA A 61 -24.38 20.60 -5.52
CA ALA A 61 -25.64 20.65 -6.25
C ALA A 61 -26.04 19.22 -6.63
N MET A 62 -26.89 18.61 -5.81
CA MET A 62 -28.24 18.21 -6.22
C MET A 62 -28.90 17.50 -5.04
N GLU A 63 -29.60 18.31 -4.26
CA GLU A 63 -30.71 17.90 -3.43
C GLU A 63 -31.87 17.57 -4.38
N ALA A 64 -32.27 16.30 -4.42
CA ALA A 64 -33.55 15.78 -4.91
C ALA A 64 -33.50 14.27 -4.68
N GLU A 65 -34.46 13.57 -4.11
CA GLU A 65 -35.73 13.87 -3.48
C GLU A 65 -36.07 12.51 -2.82
N THR A 66 -36.61 12.49 -1.61
CA THR A 66 -37.15 11.25 -1.03
C THR A 66 -38.27 10.72 -1.94
N PRO A 67 -38.52 9.39 -1.97
CA PRO A 67 -39.55 8.93 -1.05
C PRO A 67 -39.21 7.60 -0.37
N ALA A 68 -39.60 7.55 0.90
CA ALA A 68 -39.86 6.33 1.61
C ALA A 68 -40.94 5.53 0.86
N MET A 69 -40.66 4.26 0.56
CA MET A 69 -41.69 3.27 0.35
C MET A 69 -41.19 1.92 0.87
N THR A 70 -41.50 1.65 2.14
CA THR A 70 -41.85 0.29 2.54
C THR A 70 -43.37 0.24 2.56
N PRO A 71 -43.97 -0.84 2.04
CA PRO A 71 -44.42 -1.84 2.99
C PRO A 71 -44.20 -3.28 2.53
N VAL A 72 -43.97 -4.13 3.54
CA VAL A 72 -44.14 -5.58 3.54
C VAL A 72 -45.52 -5.98 3.04
N VAL A 73 -45.58 -6.93 2.10
CA VAL A 73 -46.59 -7.98 1.84
C VAL A 73 -46.03 -8.80 0.66
N GLU A 74 -46.14 -10.11 0.49
CA GLU A 74 -46.55 -11.28 1.26
C GLU A 74 -46.18 -12.48 0.34
N ASP A 75 -46.00 -13.64 0.95
CA ASP A 75 -46.15 -15.00 0.42
C ASP A 75 -46.31 -15.28 -1.09
N ALA A 76 -45.58 -16.33 -1.53
CA ALA A 76 -45.82 -17.21 -2.69
C ALA A 76 -44.70 -17.22 -3.75
N SER A 77 -43.69 -18.09 -3.54
CA SER A 77 -43.00 -18.73 -4.66
C SER A 77 -42.28 -20.00 -4.20
N ALA A 78 -42.88 -21.16 -4.47
CA ALA A 78 -42.20 -22.35 -5.00
C ALA A 78 -43.21 -23.50 -5.09
N GLY A 79 -44.11 -23.42 -6.08
CA GLY A 79 -44.55 -24.63 -6.77
C GLY A 79 -43.47 -25.00 -7.77
N GLY A 80 -42.98 -26.24 -7.72
CA GLY A 80 -41.92 -26.73 -8.60
C GLY A 80 -41.61 -28.20 -8.33
N GLU A 81 -42.50 -29.06 -8.82
CA GLU A 81 -42.21 -30.36 -9.44
C GLU A 81 -41.29 -31.34 -8.69
N MET A 82 -41.89 -32.37 -8.05
CA MET A 82 -41.69 -33.80 -8.40
C MET A 82 -42.96 -34.58 -8.07
#